data_AF-A0A522CAI8-F1
#
_entry.id   AF-A0A522CAI8-F1
#
_cell.length_a   1.000
_cell.length_b   1.000
_cell.length_c   1.000
_cell.angle_alpha   90.00
_cell.angle_beta   90.00
_cell.angle_gamma   90.00
#
_symmetry.space_group_name_H-M   'P 1'
#
loop_
_entity.id
_entity.type
_entity.pdbx_description
1 polymer ?
#
loop_
_entity_poly.entity_id
_entity_poly.type
_entity_poly.pdbx_seq_one_letter_code
_entity_poly.pdbx_strand_id
1 'polypeptide(L)'
;MERTFQAIIDSTPQLLLRPDLGLNIADPKLPGSTPLIYVVAADRARAEKACGDASRVRVFDPVKDGKDLMRADAAHGLLYLPYPYLVPGGRFNEMYGWDTAFPVFAWAGSHLQLMREQVDNQLYQIDAYGKVLNANRSYYLSRSQPPMIAAMVLRIWQAAPDRQWLARAYDSLQSYHAYWTSGDRLADGGPLSRYWDEGDVPSVEVMMGEPGHYDHARAYFRLDRADPADTALFYDATADALTPLYYRADRSMRASGFDPTGHWGYGGLDCLFHAPLCLNSLLYRMEGDMAEIAGILGRPEDSATWRKEQSARRDSMRKLMFDPATGLYHDYDFRKKRRNTAPFATFFHALWAGLYDGDMATARKAADTMLSALETPYGIATSAQVSGSQWDYPYGWPPLQYFAFEGLRRCGFTDDAKRIAKKYMDLAARVYHDKGALFEKYNVEKGNAEVSVINGYNINVSENGTFLWTAAVLKLAGDVV
;
A
#
# COMPACT_ATOMS: atom_id res chain seq x y z
N MET A 1 33.33 -2.95 -5.63
CA MET A 1 33.57 -3.29 -4.21
C MET A 1 32.21 -3.70 -3.66
N GLU A 2 32.06 -4.97 -3.31
CA GLU A 2 30.79 -5.51 -2.81
C GLU A 2 30.44 -4.82 -1.47
N ARG A 3 29.25 -4.21 -1.37
CA ARG A 3 28.83 -3.55 -0.13
C ARG A 3 28.47 -4.61 0.90
N THR A 4 28.77 -4.38 2.17
CA THR A 4 28.28 -5.27 3.24
C THR A 4 26.75 -5.20 3.33
N PHE A 5 26.12 -6.23 3.90
CA PHE A 5 24.67 -6.28 4.10
C PHE A 5 24.13 -5.07 4.88
N GLN A 6 24.85 -4.63 5.92
CA GLN A 6 24.48 -3.43 6.66
C GLN A 6 24.67 -2.16 5.83
N ALA A 7 25.76 -2.06 5.07
CA ALA A 7 26.03 -0.89 4.24
C ALA A 7 25.00 -0.69 3.13
N ILE A 8 24.44 -1.76 2.55
CA ILE A 8 23.37 -1.62 1.54
C ILE A 8 22.07 -1.08 2.18
N ILE A 9 21.72 -1.53 3.39
CA ILE A 9 20.55 -1.04 4.12
C ILE A 9 20.72 0.45 4.41
N ASP A 10 21.85 0.85 4.99
CA ASP A 10 22.09 2.24 5.41
C ASP A 10 22.24 3.21 4.23
N SER A 11 22.72 2.73 3.07
CA SER A 11 22.86 3.56 1.87
C SER A 11 21.59 3.62 1.01
N THR A 12 20.57 2.81 1.31
CA THR A 12 19.33 2.75 0.50
C THR A 12 18.62 4.11 0.33
N PRO A 13 18.48 4.95 1.37
CA PRO A 13 17.88 6.28 1.21
C PRO A 13 18.59 7.15 0.16
N GLN A 14 19.91 7.00 0.01
CA GLN A 14 20.66 7.73 -1.00
C GLN A 14 20.55 7.09 -2.40
N LEU A 15 20.53 5.76 -2.48
CA LEU A 15 20.53 5.03 -3.75
C LEU A 15 19.21 5.13 -4.51
N LEU A 16 18.11 5.26 -3.78
CA LEU A 16 16.76 5.30 -4.34
C LEU A 16 16.14 6.70 -4.32
N LEU A 17 16.94 7.72 -4.02
CA LEU A 17 16.51 9.12 -4.06
C LEU A 17 16.37 9.61 -5.50
N ARG A 18 15.30 10.34 -5.78
CA ARG A 18 15.08 11.14 -6.99
C ARG A 18 15.11 12.62 -6.62
N PRO A 19 16.30 13.27 -6.68
CA PRO A 19 16.44 14.65 -6.25
C PRO A 19 16.10 15.66 -7.36
N ASP A 20 16.13 15.24 -8.62
CA ASP A 20 15.96 16.11 -9.79
C ASP A 20 14.72 15.70 -10.59
N LEU A 21 13.71 16.55 -10.63
CA LEU A 21 12.46 16.27 -11.33
C LEU A 21 12.67 16.14 -12.86
N GLY A 22 13.53 16.97 -13.44
CA GLY A 22 13.78 17.00 -14.88
C GLY A 22 14.51 15.75 -15.38
N LEU A 23 15.38 15.17 -14.57
CA LEU A 23 16.08 13.91 -14.88
C LEU A 23 15.22 12.66 -14.66
N ASN A 24 14.24 12.74 -13.76
CA ASN A 24 13.46 11.57 -13.30
C ASN A 24 12.04 11.51 -13.88
N ILE A 25 11.75 12.32 -14.89
CA ILE A 25 10.44 12.41 -15.55
C ILE A 25 10.09 11.18 -16.41
N ALA A 26 11.09 10.43 -16.89
CA ALA A 26 10.87 9.28 -17.77
C ALA A 26 10.06 8.18 -17.09
N ASP A 27 9.21 7.50 -17.86
CA ASP A 27 8.38 6.37 -17.40
C ASP A 27 8.83 5.06 -18.06
N PRO A 28 9.56 4.19 -17.33
CA PRO A 28 9.96 2.89 -17.85
C PRO A 28 8.79 1.97 -18.23
N LYS A 29 7.58 2.23 -17.71
CA LYS A 29 6.38 1.44 -18.01
C LYS A 29 5.72 1.85 -19.33
N LEU A 30 6.02 3.05 -19.84
CA LEU A 30 5.48 3.62 -21.07
C LEU A 30 6.63 4.10 -22.01
N PRO A 31 7.45 3.18 -22.54
CA PRO A 31 8.59 3.54 -23.37
C PRO A 31 8.16 4.30 -24.63
N GLY A 32 8.92 5.33 -25.01
CA GLY A 32 8.66 6.16 -26.20
C GLY A 32 7.66 7.30 -25.99
N SER A 33 7.06 7.44 -24.80
CA SER A 33 6.25 8.62 -24.47
C SER A 33 7.11 9.87 -24.29
N THR A 34 6.60 11.03 -24.72
CA THR A 34 7.24 12.31 -24.40
C THR A 34 7.13 12.56 -22.89
N PRO A 35 8.22 12.77 -22.16
CA PRO A 35 8.14 12.97 -20.71
C PRO A 35 7.47 14.32 -20.39
N LEU A 36 6.31 14.26 -19.72
CA LEU A 36 5.52 15.42 -19.29
C LEU A 36 5.43 15.50 -17.76
N ILE A 37 5.36 16.73 -17.25
CA ILE A 37 5.02 17.03 -15.85
C ILE A 37 3.65 17.72 -15.82
N TYR A 38 2.74 17.15 -15.05
CA TYR A 38 1.45 17.74 -14.75
C TYR A 38 1.51 18.43 -13.38
N VAL A 39 1.04 19.68 -13.32
CA VAL A 39 1.05 20.50 -12.11
C VAL A 39 -0.22 21.34 -12.02
N VAL A 40 -0.69 21.62 -10.80
CA VAL A 40 -1.79 22.57 -10.59
C VAL A 40 -1.34 24.01 -10.89
N ALA A 41 -2.28 24.87 -11.31
CA ALA A 41 -1.96 26.22 -11.77
C ALA A 41 -1.12 27.04 -10.77
N ALA A 42 -1.39 26.87 -9.47
CA ALA A 42 -0.71 27.59 -8.39
C ALA A 42 0.81 27.31 -8.30
N ASP A 43 1.26 26.13 -8.72
CA ASP A 43 2.66 25.69 -8.59
C ASP A 43 3.41 25.66 -9.92
N ARG A 44 2.80 26.17 -11.00
CA ARG A 44 3.41 26.17 -12.35
C ARG A 44 4.84 26.69 -12.36
N ALA A 45 5.08 27.87 -11.78
CA ALA A 45 6.41 28.49 -11.78
C ALA A 45 7.46 27.66 -11.01
N ARG A 46 7.05 26.97 -9.94
CA ARG A 46 7.93 26.08 -9.18
C ARG A 46 8.25 24.82 -9.98
N ALA A 47 7.26 24.24 -10.65
CA ALA A 47 7.46 23.08 -11.50
C ALA A 47 8.34 23.39 -12.72
N GLU A 48 8.14 24.54 -13.39
CA GLU A 48 8.99 24.97 -14.51
C GLU A 48 10.46 25.14 -14.06
N LYS A 49 10.67 25.75 -12.89
CA LYS A 49 12.01 25.88 -12.29
C LYS A 49 12.62 24.52 -11.95
N ALA A 50 11.86 23.62 -11.34
CA ALA A 50 12.35 22.30 -10.93
C ALA A 50 12.60 21.37 -12.14
N CYS A 51 11.82 21.48 -13.20
CA CYS A 51 11.98 20.69 -14.42
C CYS A 51 13.19 21.14 -15.27
N GLY A 52 13.49 22.44 -15.28
CA GLY A 52 14.50 23.02 -16.17
C GLY A 52 14.08 23.13 -17.64
N ASP A 53 12.90 22.62 -18.01
CA ASP A 53 12.32 22.69 -19.36
C ASP A 53 10.82 22.97 -19.27
N ALA A 54 10.44 24.25 -19.35
CA ALA A 54 9.04 24.68 -19.27
C ALA A 54 8.16 24.08 -20.37
N SER A 55 8.73 23.63 -21.49
CA SER A 55 7.96 23.01 -22.59
C SER A 55 7.41 21.62 -22.22
N ARG A 56 7.90 21.01 -21.14
CA ARG A 56 7.43 19.73 -20.60
C ARG A 56 6.38 19.87 -19.49
N VAL A 57 6.15 21.09 -18.99
CA VAL A 57 5.21 21.35 -17.91
C VAL A 57 3.82 21.63 -18.49
N ARG A 58 2.81 20.97 -17.95
CA ARG A 58 1.40 21.11 -18.30
C ARG A 58 0.61 21.47 -17.04
N VAL A 59 -0.14 22.56 -17.12
CA VAL A 59 -1.11 22.91 -16.07
C VAL A 59 -2.37 22.08 -16.30
N PHE A 60 -2.92 21.52 -15.23
CA PHE A 60 -4.21 20.82 -15.26
C PHE A 60 -5.01 21.10 -13.99
N ASP A 61 -6.32 20.92 -14.09
CA ASP A 61 -7.26 20.90 -12.97
C ASP A 61 -7.55 19.42 -12.61
N PRO A 62 -7.11 18.94 -11.44
CA PRO A 62 -7.26 17.53 -11.07
C PRO A 62 -8.71 17.04 -10.99
N VAL A 63 -9.67 17.95 -10.76
CA VAL A 63 -11.09 17.62 -10.69
C VAL A 63 -11.71 17.56 -12.09
N LYS A 64 -11.39 18.52 -12.96
CA LYS A 64 -11.97 18.60 -14.30
C LYS A 64 -11.28 17.69 -15.31
N ASP A 65 -9.95 17.70 -15.33
CA ASP A 65 -9.13 17.07 -16.36
C ASP A 65 -8.67 15.66 -15.93
N GLY A 66 -8.78 15.34 -14.64
CA GLY A 66 -8.24 14.11 -14.06
C GLY A 66 -8.76 12.84 -14.72
N LYS A 67 -10.05 12.80 -15.11
CA LYS A 67 -10.66 11.64 -15.78
C LYS A 67 -10.10 11.42 -17.18
N ASP A 68 -9.83 12.49 -17.91
CA ASP A 68 -9.28 12.40 -19.26
C ASP A 68 -7.86 11.82 -19.24
N LEU A 69 -7.08 12.15 -18.20
CA LEU A 69 -5.74 11.61 -17.96
C LEU A 69 -5.70 10.14 -17.52
N MET A 70 -6.85 9.51 -17.26
CA MET A 70 -6.96 8.08 -16.93
C MET A 70 -7.12 7.20 -18.18
N ARG A 71 -7.47 7.80 -19.32
CA ARG A 71 -7.65 7.09 -20.59
C ARG A 71 -6.30 6.64 -21.13
N ALA A 72 -6.29 5.49 -21.78
CA ALA A 72 -5.08 4.89 -22.33
C ALA A 72 -4.40 5.70 -23.45
N ASP A 73 -5.18 6.50 -24.18
CA ASP A 73 -4.73 7.35 -25.28
C ASP A 73 -4.28 8.75 -24.82
N ALA A 74 -4.31 9.03 -23.51
CA ALA A 74 -3.90 10.31 -22.96
C ALA A 74 -2.37 10.49 -23.03
N ALA A 75 -1.95 11.76 -23.07
CA ALA A 75 -0.54 12.11 -22.97
C ALA A 75 -0.06 11.96 -21.52
N HIS A 76 0.28 10.74 -21.09
CA HIS A 76 0.65 10.47 -19.71
C HIS A 76 1.95 11.15 -19.28
N GLY A 77 2.01 11.52 -17.99
CA GLY A 77 3.17 12.19 -17.39
C GLY A 77 3.25 12.00 -15.87
N LEU A 78 4.35 12.50 -15.31
CA LEU A 78 4.62 12.58 -13.88
C LEU A 78 3.79 13.73 -13.27
N LEU A 79 3.28 13.54 -12.06
CA LEU A 79 2.64 14.59 -11.28
C LEU A 79 3.67 15.27 -10.41
N TYR A 80 3.68 16.59 -10.45
CA TYR A 80 4.62 17.42 -9.70
C TYR A 80 4.56 17.11 -8.20
N LEU A 81 5.74 17.08 -7.57
CA LEU A 81 5.91 17.05 -6.12
C LEU A 81 6.94 18.11 -5.72
N PRO A 82 6.74 18.81 -4.59
CA PRO A 82 7.60 19.92 -4.19
C PRO A 82 9.00 19.51 -3.70
N TYR A 83 9.19 18.28 -3.25
CA TYR A 83 10.45 17.80 -2.66
C TYR A 83 10.99 16.53 -3.35
N PRO A 84 12.31 16.25 -3.21
CA PRO A 84 12.88 14.96 -3.54
C PRO A 84 12.11 13.79 -2.91
N TYR A 85 12.04 12.68 -3.63
CA TYR A 85 11.32 11.50 -3.14
C TYR A 85 12.10 10.21 -3.33
N LEU A 86 11.82 9.24 -2.46
CA LEU A 86 12.30 7.88 -2.56
C LEU A 86 11.38 7.07 -3.49
N VAL A 87 11.96 6.19 -4.28
CA VAL A 87 11.23 5.24 -5.13
C VAL A 87 11.43 3.80 -4.63
N PRO A 88 10.51 2.86 -4.90
CA PRO A 88 10.70 1.46 -4.53
C PRO A 88 11.97 0.83 -5.10
N GLY A 89 12.27 1.16 -6.37
CA GLY A 89 13.45 0.71 -7.11
C GLY A 89 13.09 -0.03 -8.41
N GLY A 90 13.95 0.11 -9.41
CA GLY A 90 13.93 -0.62 -10.67
C GLY A 90 13.05 0.07 -11.70
N ARG A 91 11.93 -0.55 -12.09
CA ARG A 91 10.99 0.07 -13.05
C ARG A 91 10.15 1.20 -12.44
N PHE A 92 10.17 1.31 -11.11
CA PHE A 92 9.39 2.27 -10.35
C PHE A 92 10.21 3.55 -10.19
N ASN A 93 9.80 4.62 -10.88
CA ASN A 93 10.48 5.91 -10.89
C ASN A 93 9.65 7.03 -10.21
N GLU A 94 8.58 6.61 -9.55
CA GLU A 94 7.56 7.42 -8.90
C GLU A 94 7.63 7.22 -7.39
N MET A 95 7.14 8.22 -6.65
CA MET A 95 6.81 8.06 -5.25
C MET A 95 5.55 7.22 -5.13
N TYR A 96 5.61 6.12 -4.36
CA TYR A 96 4.48 5.24 -4.09
C TYR A 96 3.86 5.51 -2.71
N GLY A 97 2.55 5.39 -2.58
CA GLY A 97 1.78 5.76 -1.40
C GLY A 97 2.19 5.00 -0.14
N TRP A 98 1.93 3.70 -0.07
CA TRP A 98 2.19 2.93 1.17
C TRP A 98 3.67 2.52 1.33
N ASP A 99 4.42 2.35 0.24
CA ASP A 99 5.86 2.08 0.26
C ASP A 99 6.63 3.15 1.04
N THR A 100 6.15 4.40 1.00
CA THR A 100 6.72 5.54 1.72
C THR A 100 6.66 5.39 3.25
N ALA A 101 5.74 4.58 3.79
CA ALA A 101 5.58 4.43 5.23
C ALA A 101 6.80 3.78 5.90
N PHE A 102 7.31 2.70 5.31
CA PHE A 102 8.42 1.93 5.86
C PHE A 102 9.71 2.75 6.03
N PRO A 103 10.22 3.50 5.02
CA PRO A 103 11.40 4.34 5.21
C PRO A 103 11.18 5.42 6.27
N VAL A 104 9.99 6.04 6.34
CA VAL A 104 9.69 7.05 7.38
C VAL A 104 9.75 6.43 8.77
N PHE A 105 9.20 5.24 8.97
CA PHE A 105 9.30 4.53 10.25
C PHE A 105 10.76 4.19 10.59
N ALA A 106 11.51 3.67 9.62
CA ALA A 106 12.88 3.18 9.78
C ALA A 106 13.93 4.28 10.00
N TRP A 107 13.82 5.38 9.25
CA TRP A 107 14.91 6.34 9.10
C TRP A 107 14.59 7.76 9.57
N ALA A 108 13.42 8.03 10.15
CA ALA A 108 13.13 9.38 10.69
C ALA A 108 14.13 9.82 11.77
N GLY A 109 14.78 8.89 12.48
CA GLY A 109 15.83 9.19 13.45
C GLY A 109 17.22 9.47 12.87
N SER A 110 17.51 9.05 11.64
CA SER A 110 18.84 9.21 11.01
C SER A 110 18.84 10.08 9.76
N HIS A 111 17.70 10.22 9.09
CA HIS A 111 17.50 10.99 7.85
C HIS A 111 16.26 11.89 7.97
N LEU A 112 16.12 12.59 9.10
CA LEU A 112 14.91 13.33 9.47
C LEU A 112 14.38 14.25 8.37
N GLN A 113 15.24 15.09 7.79
CA GLN A 113 14.82 16.03 6.74
C GLN A 113 14.20 15.28 5.55
N LEU A 114 14.91 14.28 5.02
CA LEU A 114 14.44 13.50 3.88
C LEU A 114 13.13 12.77 4.20
N MET A 115 12.99 12.20 5.39
CA MET A 115 11.75 11.52 5.80
C MET A 115 10.58 12.50 5.96
N ARG A 116 10.83 13.70 6.47
CA ARG A 116 9.83 14.76 6.54
C ARG A 116 9.41 15.20 5.13
N GLU A 117 10.34 15.35 4.21
CA GLU A 117 10.06 15.66 2.80
C GLU A 117 9.19 14.58 2.12
N GLN A 118 9.34 13.31 2.50
CA GLN A 118 8.43 12.25 2.02
C GLN A 118 7.00 12.48 2.51
N VAL A 119 6.82 12.83 3.78
CA VAL A 119 5.49 13.15 4.33
C VAL A 119 4.93 14.43 3.70
N ASP A 120 5.75 15.46 3.54
CA ASP A 120 5.34 16.73 2.91
C ASP A 120 4.89 16.55 1.46
N ASN A 121 5.53 15.64 0.71
CA ASN A 121 5.06 15.26 -0.62
C ASN A 121 3.69 14.58 -0.60
N GLN A 122 3.39 13.71 0.38
CA GLN A 122 2.04 13.12 0.48
C GLN A 122 0.98 14.14 0.93
N LEU A 123 1.33 15.05 1.84
CA LEU A 123 0.46 16.17 2.22
C LEU A 123 0.14 17.04 1.01
N TYR A 124 1.15 17.35 0.19
CA TYR A 124 0.96 18.04 -1.09
C TYR A 124 0.01 17.28 -2.03
N GLN A 125 0.13 15.96 -2.15
CA GLN A 125 -0.79 15.16 -2.97
C GLN A 125 -2.23 15.24 -2.46
N ILE A 126 -2.44 15.28 -1.14
CA ILE A 126 -3.78 15.46 -0.58
C ILE A 126 -4.33 16.84 -0.96
N ASP A 127 -3.56 17.90 -0.76
CA ASP A 127 -4.02 19.26 -1.00
C ASP A 127 -4.21 19.56 -2.50
N ALA A 128 -3.31 19.06 -3.35
CA ALA A 128 -3.34 19.31 -4.79
C ALA A 128 -4.22 18.32 -5.56
N TYR A 129 -4.19 17.03 -5.19
CA TYR A 129 -4.81 15.93 -5.97
C TYR A 129 -5.97 15.25 -5.23
N GLY A 130 -6.30 15.72 -4.03
CA GLY A 130 -7.42 15.27 -3.20
C GLY A 130 -7.18 13.96 -2.45
N LYS A 131 -6.01 13.34 -2.61
CA LYS A 131 -5.66 12.07 -1.96
C LYS A 131 -4.16 11.80 -2.07
N VAL A 132 -3.62 10.96 -1.18
CA VAL A 132 -2.37 10.25 -1.48
C VAL A 132 -2.64 9.33 -2.66
N LEU A 133 -1.81 9.41 -3.69
CA LEU A 133 -1.96 8.61 -4.91
C LEU A 133 -1.29 7.24 -4.75
N ASN A 134 -1.70 6.28 -5.58
CA ASN A 134 -0.95 5.01 -5.69
C ASN A 134 0.51 5.29 -6.04
N ALA A 135 0.75 6.05 -7.11
CA ALA A 135 2.01 6.73 -7.34
C ALA A 135 1.79 8.07 -8.05
N ASN A 136 2.76 8.97 -8.08
CA ASN A 136 2.59 10.31 -8.67
C ASN A 136 2.65 10.33 -10.21
N ARG A 137 1.80 9.55 -10.90
CA ARG A 137 1.59 9.62 -12.36
C ARG A 137 0.13 9.94 -12.68
N SER A 138 -0.07 10.60 -13.82
CA SER A 138 -1.40 10.91 -14.37
C SER A 138 -2.39 9.73 -14.35
N TYR A 139 -1.98 8.53 -14.78
CA TYR A 139 -2.83 7.33 -14.79
C TYR A 139 -3.13 6.71 -13.41
N TYR A 140 -2.54 7.25 -12.34
CA TYR A 140 -2.82 6.92 -10.94
C TYR A 140 -3.77 7.91 -10.26
N LEU A 141 -4.20 9.02 -10.91
CA LEU A 141 -5.10 10.03 -10.32
C LEU A 141 -6.42 9.46 -9.75
N SER A 142 -6.84 8.30 -10.27
CA SER A 142 -8.08 7.61 -9.93
C SER A 142 -8.02 6.79 -8.64
N ARG A 143 -6.82 6.43 -8.16
CA ARG A 143 -6.62 5.54 -7.00
C ARG A 143 -5.58 6.03 -6.02
N SER A 144 -5.77 5.54 -4.80
CA SER A 144 -4.84 5.69 -3.68
C SER A 144 -4.12 4.35 -3.41
N GLN A 145 -3.50 4.23 -2.24
CA GLN A 145 -2.89 3.05 -1.64
C GLN A 145 -3.16 3.05 -0.11
N PRO A 146 -2.90 1.93 0.60
CA PRO A 146 -3.20 1.79 2.03
C PRO A 146 -2.77 3.01 2.89
N PRO A 147 -3.69 3.64 3.66
CA PRO A 147 -3.43 4.94 4.29
C PRO A 147 -2.64 4.83 5.60
N MET A 148 -1.36 5.21 5.56
CA MET A 148 -0.48 5.19 6.75
C MET A 148 0.07 6.58 7.13
N ILE A 149 -0.38 7.64 6.46
CA ILE A 149 0.19 8.99 6.59
C ILE A 149 0.03 9.60 7.98
N ALA A 150 -1.07 9.35 8.71
CA ALA A 150 -1.23 9.87 10.07
C ALA A 150 -0.16 9.30 11.02
N ALA A 151 0.13 8.00 10.92
CA ALA A 151 1.21 7.36 11.67
C ALA A 151 2.59 7.89 11.28
N MET A 152 2.82 8.19 9.99
CA MET A 152 4.05 8.86 9.52
C MET A 152 4.19 10.27 10.09
N VAL A 153 3.11 11.05 10.13
CA VAL A 153 3.09 12.40 10.71
C VAL A 153 3.48 12.36 12.18
N LEU A 154 2.89 11.45 12.96
CA LEU A 154 3.26 11.24 14.37
C LEU A 154 4.72 10.78 14.50
N ARG A 155 5.22 9.91 13.62
CA ARG A 155 6.63 9.48 13.63
C ARG A 155 7.61 10.64 13.43
N ILE A 156 7.32 11.55 12.51
CA ILE A 156 8.12 12.77 12.29
C ILE A 156 8.02 13.71 13.48
N TRP A 157 6.80 13.94 13.98
CA TRP A 157 6.58 14.76 15.18
C TRP A 157 7.39 14.26 16.39
N GLN A 158 7.41 12.95 16.63
CA GLN A 158 8.18 12.34 17.71
C GLN A 158 9.70 12.53 17.53
N ALA A 159 10.19 12.54 16.29
CA ALA A 159 11.60 12.75 15.99
C ALA A 159 12.00 14.24 16.08
N ALA A 160 11.12 15.15 15.66
CA ALA A 160 11.32 16.59 15.74
C ALA A 160 9.98 17.34 15.86
N PRO A 161 9.59 17.70 17.09
CA PRO A 161 8.34 18.43 17.33
C PRO A 161 8.29 19.80 16.65
N ASP A 162 7.29 20.02 15.80
CA ASP A 162 7.00 21.28 15.10
C ASP A 162 5.49 21.49 15.06
N ARG A 163 4.95 22.31 15.98
CA ARG A 163 3.48 22.43 16.17
C ARG A 163 2.83 23.07 14.95
N GLN A 164 3.53 23.97 14.28
CA GLN A 164 2.98 24.68 13.13
C GLN A 164 2.86 23.73 11.94
N TRP A 165 3.87 22.89 11.72
CA TRP A 165 3.80 21.84 10.71
C TRP A 165 2.74 20.79 11.05
N LEU A 166 2.66 20.35 12.31
CA LEU A 166 1.66 19.38 12.74
C LEU A 166 0.23 19.90 12.52
N ALA A 167 -0.02 21.19 12.77
CA ALA A 167 -1.31 21.81 12.51
C ALA A 167 -1.69 21.81 11.02
N ARG A 168 -0.73 22.10 10.12
CA ARG A 168 -0.98 22.02 8.67
C ARG A 168 -1.22 20.57 8.22
N ALA A 169 -0.42 19.65 8.70
CA ALA A 169 -0.57 18.23 8.40
C ALA A 169 -1.95 17.72 8.84
N TYR A 170 -2.40 18.12 10.03
CA TYR A 170 -3.71 17.78 10.57
C TYR A 170 -4.85 18.16 9.61
N ASP A 171 -4.86 19.39 9.08
CA ASP A 171 -5.91 19.86 8.18
C ASP A 171 -5.99 19.01 6.89
N SER A 172 -4.84 18.66 6.28
CA SER A 172 -4.80 17.74 5.13
C SER A 172 -5.28 16.33 5.50
N LEU A 173 -4.88 15.81 6.66
CA LEU A 173 -5.29 14.47 7.11
C LEU A 173 -6.81 14.35 7.28
N GLN A 174 -7.51 15.42 7.70
CA GLN A 174 -8.98 15.42 7.76
C GLN A 174 -9.59 15.20 6.37
N SER A 175 -9.09 15.91 5.36
CA SER A 175 -9.54 15.76 3.97
C SER A 175 -9.25 14.36 3.42
N TYR A 176 -8.10 13.78 3.79
CA TYR A 176 -7.74 12.43 3.38
C TYR A 176 -8.55 11.33 4.06
N HIS A 177 -8.94 11.51 5.33
CA HIS A 177 -9.90 10.61 5.99
C HIS A 177 -11.27 10.67 5.32
N ALA A 178 -11.75 11.88 4.97
CA ALA A 178 -13.00 12.07 4.24
C ALA A 178 -12.99 11.38 2.87
N TYR A 179 -11.85 11.36 2.17
CA TYR A 179 -11.68 10.58 0.94
C TYR A 179 -12.02 9.09 1.16
N TRP A 180 -11.53 8.46 2.23
CA TRP A 180 -11.77 7.04 2.50
C TRP A 180 -13.16 6.70 3.06
N THR A 181 -13.87 7.70 3.58
CA THR A 181 -15.15 7.54 4.29
C THR A 181 -16.32 8.17 3.53
N SER A 182 -16.20 8.30 2.21
CA SER A 182 -17.23 8.90 1.36
C SER A 182 -17.45 8.14 0.05
N GLY A 183 -18.63 8.35 -0.54
CA GLY A 183 -19.02 7.81 -1.84
C GLY A 183 -18.95 6.29 -1.89
N ASP A 184 -18.57 5.76 -3.05
CA ASP A 184 -18.48 4.32 -3.29
C ASP A 184 -17.36 3.62 -2.52
N ARG A 185 -16.52 4.34 -1.77
CA ARG A 185 -15.56 3.73 -0.84
C ARG A 185 -16.21 3.25 0.44
N LEU A 186 -17.44 3.66 0.75
CA LEU A 186 -18.22 3.07 1.83
C LEU A 186 -18.75 1.70 1.38
N ALA A 187 -18.38 0.65 2.13
CA ALA A 187 -18.77 -0.72 1.86
C ALA A 187 -20.29 -0.87 2.04
N ASP A 188 -21.01 -1.05 0.92
CA ASP A 188 -22.48 -1.11 0.85
C ASP A 188 -23.19 0.09 1.50
N GLY A 189 -22.58 1.28 1.43
CA GLY A 189 -23.08 2.49 2.11
C GLY A 189 -23.05 2.41 3.65
N GLY A 190 -22.41 1.37 4.20
CA GLY A 190 -22.26 1.15 5.63
C GLY A 190 -21.09 1.91 6.26
N PRO A 191 -20.80 1.66 7.55
CA PRO A 191 -19.80 2.39 8.34
C PRO A 191 -18.34 1.97 8.06
N LEU A 192 -18.13 0.92 7.27
CA LEU A 192 -16.79 0.42 6.92
C LEU A 192 -16.42 0.84 5.50
N SER A 193 -15.14 0.86 5.21
CA SER A 193 -14.62 1.26 3.89
C SER A 193 -14.16 0.04 3.07
N ARG A 194 -14.16 0.20 1.74
CA ARG A 194 -13.59 -0.72 0.75
C ARG A 194 -12.61 0.01 -0.16
N TYR A 195 -11.75 -0.76 -0.84
CA TYR A 195 -10.95 -0.20 -1.93
C TYR A 195 -11.85 0.05 -3.15
N TRP A 196 -11.68 1.23 -3.75
CA TRP A 196 -12.46 1.66 -4.91
C TRP A 196 -11.66 2.64 -5.75
N ASP A 197 -11.43 2.29 -7.01
CA ASP A 197 -10.91 3.16 -8.06
C ASP A 197 -12.09 3.71 -8.88
N GLU A 198 -12.06 5.01 -9.19
CA GLU A 198 -13.14 5.67 -9.96
C GLU A 198 -13.11 5.34 -11.46
N GLY A 199 -12.01 4.80 -11.96
CA GLY A 199 -11.81 4.37 -13.34
C GLY A 199 -12.35 2.97 -13.60
N ASP A 200 -12.88 2.78 -14.80
CA ASP A 200 -13.52 1.54 -15.27
C ASP A 200 -13.09 1.16 -16.70
N VAL A 201 -11.94 1.66 -17.13
CA VAL A 201 -11.28 1.35 -18.41
C VAL A 201 -9.95 0.64 -18.16
N PRO A 202 -9.37 -0.09 -19.13
CA PRO A 202 -8.05 -0.71 -18.98
C PRO A 202 -7.00 0.27 -18.45
N SER A 203 -6.15 -0.20 -17.53
CA SER A 203 -5.04 0.57 -16.98
C SER A 203 -3.88 0.59 -17.97
N VAL A 204 -3.41 1.79 -18.33
CA VAL A 204 -2.37 1.94 -19.37
C VAL A 204 -1.06 1.27 -18.97
N GLU A 205 -0.67 1.34 -17.70
CA GLU A 205 0.55 0.73 -17.18
C GLU A 205 0.49 -0.80 -17.16
N VAL A 206 -0.72 -1.36 -17.20
CA VAL A 206 -0.98 -2.80 -17.29
C VAL A 206 -0.94 -3.22 -18.75
N MET A 207 -1.61 -2.49 -19.63
CA MET A 207 -1.58 -2.79 -21.07
C MET A 207 -0.16 -2.77 -21.63
N MET A 208 0.66 -1.83 -21.18
CA MET A 208 2.02 -1.65 -21.68
C MET A 208 3.06 -2.41 -20.84
N GLY A 209 2.88 -2.48 -19.52
CA GLY A 209 3.84 -3.06 -18.59
C GLY A 209 3.59 -4.52 -18.21
N GLU A 210 2.41 -5.08 -18.53
CA GLU A 210 2.02 -6.48 -18.27
C GLU A 210 1.40 -7.11 -19.53
N PRO A 211 2.18 -7.31 -20.63
CA PRO A 211 1.66 -7.83 -21.88
C PRO A 211 0.89 -9.15 -21.70
N GLY A 212 -0.33 -9.21 -22.22
CA GLY A 212 -1.21 -10.37 -22.13
C GLY A 212 -2.04 -10.48 -20.86
N HIS A 213 -1.91 -9.59 -19.87
CA HIS A 213 -2.71 -9.63 -18.62
C HIS A 213 -4.22 -9.75 -18.89
N TYR A 214 -4.77 -8.84 -19.70
CA TYR A 214 -6.20 -8.84 -20.04
C TYR A 214 -6.61 -10.01 -20.96
N ASP A 215 -5.66 -10.59 -21.70
CA ASP A 215 -5.94 -11.79 -22.53
C ASP A 215 -6.07 -13.04 -21.65
N HIS A 216 -5.20 -13.18 -20.65
CA HIS A 216 -5.30 -14.24 -19.65
C HIS A 216 -6.61 -14.14 -18.85
N ALA A 217 -7.03 -12.92 -18.48
CA ALA A 217 -8.31 -12.72 -17.79
C ALA A 217 -9.51 -13.14 -18.64
N ARG A 218 -9.54 -12.78 -19.94
CA ARG A 218 -10.59 -13.27 -20.86
C ARG A 218 -10.56 -14.80 -20.96
N ALA A 219 -9.38 -15.40 -21.10
CA ALA A 219 -9.24 -16.85 -21.16
C ALA A 219 -9.73 -17.54 -19.89
N TYR A 220 -9.49 -16.96 -18.71
CA TYR A 220 -9.97 -17.48 -17.43
C TYR A 220 -11.51 -17.58 -17.39
N PHE A 221 -12.21 -16.51 -17.78
CA PHE A 221 -13.68 -16.49 -17.79
C PHE A 221 -14.27 -17.35 -18.92
N ARG A 222 -13.64 -17.42 -20.10
CA ARG A 222 -14.07 -18.32 -21.20
C ARG A 222 -14.06 -19.78 -20.81
N LEU A 223 -13.10 -20.20 -19.98
CA LEU A 223 -12.94 -21.59 -19.57
C LEU A 223 -13.85 -21.99 -18.40
N ASP A 224 -14.82 -21.15 -18.03
CA ASP A 224 -15.80 -21.36 -16.95
C ASP A 224 -15.15 -21.76 -15.62
N ARG A 225 -14.02 -21.12 -15.30
CA ARG A 225 -13.22 -21.40 -14.09
C ARG A 225 -13.69 -20.61 -12.86
N ALA A 226 -14.70 -19.77 -13.00
CA ALA A 226 -15.25 -18.91 -11.95
C ALA A 226 -16.69 -19.29 -11.65
N ASP A 227 -17.22 -18.78 -10.54
CA ASP A 227 -18.65 -18.85 -10.26
C ASP A 227 -19.43 -18.15 -11.39
N PRO A 228 -20.49 -18.75 -11.97
CA PRO A 228 -21.24 -18.15 -13.07
C PRO A 228 -21.78 -16.75 -12.78
N ALA A 229 -22.14 -16.46 -11.52
CA ALA A 229 -22.58 -15.13 -11.11
C ALA A 229 -21.43 -14.12 -11.11
N ASP A 230 -20.22 -14.55 -10.77
CA ASP A 230 -19.02 -13.72 -10.84
C ASP A 230 -18.56 -13.53 -12.30
N THR A 231 -18.66 -14.58 -13.15
CA THR A 231 -18.39 -14.48 -14.59
C THR A 231 -19.28 -13.43 -15.26
N ALA A 232 -20.58 -13.43 -14.97
CA ALA A 232 -21.53 -12.48 -15.55
C ALA A 232 -21.27 -11.02 -15.17
N LEU A 233 -20.56 -10.76 -14.07
CA LEU A 233 -20.18 -9.40 -13.65
C LEU A 233 -18.97 -8.87 -14.40
N PHE A 234 -18.02 -9.75 -14.73
CA PHE A 234 -16.68 -9.36 -15.17
C PHE A 234 -16.40 -9.65 -16.65
N TYR A 235 -17.23 -10.47 -17.30
CA TYR A 235 -17.01 -10.90 -18.67
C TYR A 235 -18.31 -10.95 -19.48
N ASP A 236 -18.30 -10.31 -20.65
CA ASP A 236 -19.35 -10.43 -21.67
C ASP A 236 -18.93 -11.52 -22.67
N ALA A 237 -19.61 -12.67 -22.59
CA ALA A 237 -19.36 -13.80 -23.47
C ALA A 237 -19.78 -13.56 -24.94
N THR A 238 -20.67 -12.61 -25.20
CA THR A 238 -21.15 -12.29 -26.55
C THR A 238 -20.15 -11.42 -27.28
N ALA A 239 -19.64 -10.38 -26.60
CA ALA A 239 -18.63 -9.47 -27.13
C ALA A 239 -17.20 -10.01 -26.99
N ASP A 240 -17.03 -11.11 -26.25
CA ASP A 240 -15.72 -11.64 -25.86
C ASP A 240 -14.83 -10.56 -25.23
N ALA A 241 -15.41 -9.86 -24.26
CA ALA A 241 -14.84 -8.64 -23.68
C ALA A 241 -14.95 -8.64 -22.15
N LEU A 242 -13.98 -8.00 -21.49
CA LEU A 242 -14.05 -7.73 -20.06
C LEU A 242 -14.97 -6.52 -19.84
N THR A 243 -15.77 -6.56 -18.79
CA THR A 243 -16.74 -5.49 -18.50
C THR A 243 -16.03 -4.27 -17.87
N PRO A 244 -16.67 -3.09 -17.88
CA PRO A 244 -16.20 -1.94 -17.10
C PRO A 244 -15.99 -2.26 -15.61
N LEU A 245 -16.83 -3.14 -15.04
CA LEU A 245 -16.71 -3.57 -13.65
C LEU A 245 -15.45 -4.42 -13.41
N TYR A 246 -15.01 -5.23 -14.38
CA TYR A 246 -13.73 -5.93 -14.28
C TYR A 246 -12.57 -4.94 -14.18
N TYR A 247 -12.54 -3.93 -15.05
CA TYR A 247 -11.45 -2.94 -15.04
C TYR A 247 -11.44 -2.14 -13.74
N ARG A 248 -12.62 -1.80 -13.22
CA ARG A 248 -12.73 -1.17 -11.90
C ARG A 248 -12.24 -2.08 -10.78
N ALA A 249 -12.55 -3.37 -10.83
CA ALA A 249 -12.11 -4.35 -9.85
C ALA A 249 -10.58 -4.52 -9.88
N ASP A 250 -9.97 -4.69 -11.06
CA ASP A 250 -8.51 -4.76 -11.24
C ASP A 250 -7.83 -3.50 -10.68
N ARG A 251 -8.36 -2.31 -11.01
CA ARG A 251 -7.83 -1.04 -10.50
C ARG A 251 -7.99 -0.87 -8.98
N SER A 252 -9.12 -1.26 -8.43
CA SER A 252 -9.40 -1.19 -6.99
C SER A 252 -8.53 -2.18 -6.21
N MET A 253 -8.29 -3.35 -6.79
CA MET A 253 -7.36 -4.34 -6.28
C MET A 253 -5.92 -3.78 -6.27
N ARG A 254 -5.49 -3.06 -7.32
CA ARG A 254 -4.20 -2.33 -7.31
C ARG A 254 -4.16 -1.20 -6.27
N ALA A 255 -5.29 -0.55 -5.98
CA ALA A 255 -5.40 0.42 -4.90
C ALA A 255 -5.24 -0.20 -3.50
N SER A 256 -5.41 -1.52 -3.37
CA SER A 256 -5.16 -2.24 -2.12
C SER A 256 -3.68 -2.51 -1.84
N GLY A 257 -2.83 -2.44 -2.88
CA GLY A 257 -1.43 -2.86 -2.82
C GLY A 257 -1.20 -4.37 -2.97
N PHE A 258 -2.25 -5.19 -3.07
CA PHE A 258 -2.17 -6.65 -3.17
C PHE A 258 -2.38 -7.17 -4.59
N ASP A 259 -1.71 -6.56 -5.58
CA ASP A 259 -1.90 -6.88 -6.99
C ASP A 259 -0.99 -7.94 -7.56
N PRO A 260 -1.50 -9.08 -8.08
CA PRO A 260 -2.76 -9.74 -7.70
C PRO A 260 -2.61 -10.67 -6.50
N THR A 261 -3.75 -10.99 -5.89
CA THR A 261 -3.95 -11.99 -4.83
C THR A 261 -5.19 -12.85 -5.14
N GLY A 262 -5.22 -14.07 -4.66
CA GLY A 262 -6.36 -14.99 -4.68
C GLY A 262 -7.32 -14.81 -3.50
N HIS A 263 -6.92 -14.01 -2.50
CA HIS A 263 -7.68 -13.79 -1.27
C HIS A 263 -9.08 -13.22 -1.51
N TRP A 264 -9.24 -12.39 -2.54
CA TRP A 264 -10.54 -11.91 -3.03
C TRP A 264 -10.90 -12.53 -4.39
N GLY A 265 -10.78 -13.85 -4.50
CA GLY A 265 -11.08 -14.58 -5.73
C GLY A 265 -10.04 -14.36 -6.83
N TYR A 266 -10.39 -14.69 -8.07
CA TYR A 266 -9.46 -14.59 -9.20
C TYR A 266 -8.89 -13.19 -9.33
N GLY A 267 -7.56 -13.07 -9.25
CA GLY A 267 -6.85 -11.80 -9.38
C GLY A 267 -7.22 -10.73 -8.36
N GLY A 268 -8.00 -11.06 -7.31
CA GLY A 268 -8.44 -10.13 -6.28
C GLY A 268 -9.65 -9.28 -6.68
N LEU A 269 -10.38 -9.66 -7.72
CA LEU A 269 -11.49 -8.87 -8.27
C LEU A 269 -12.64 -8.66 -7.27
N ASP A 270 -12.90 -9.62 -6.39
CA ASP A 270 -13.97 -9.49 -5.39
C ASP A 270 -13.66 -8.43 -4.31
N CYS A 271 -12.49 -7.77 -4.33
CA CYS A 271 -12.18 -6.68 -3.40
C CYS A 271 -13.24 -5.56 -3.41
N LEU A 272 -13.95 -5.38 -4.54
CA LEU A 272 -15.08 -4.45 -4.67
C LEU A 272 -16.23 -4.78 -3.72
N PHE A 273 -16.37 -6.03 -3.30
CA PHE A 273 -17.49 -6.53 -2.49
C PHE A 273 -17.10 -6.82 -1.05
N HIS A 274 -15.87 -6.47 -0.67
CA HIS A 274 -15.35 -6.68 0.67
C HIS A 274 -15.14 -5.35 1.37
N ALA A 275 -15.48 -5.29 2.65
CA ALA A 275 -14.81 -4.40 3.59
C ALA A 275 -13.54 -5.12 4.05
N PRO A 276 -12.33 -4.71 3.62
CA PRO A 276 -11.10 -5.41 3.98
C PRO A 276 -10.68 -5.09 5.41
N LEU A 277 -10.19 -6.09 6.14
CA LEU A 277 -9.63 -5.94 7.48
C LEU A 277 -8.44 -4.98 7.47
N CYS A 278 -7.55 -5.07 6.46
CA CYS A 278 -6.40 -4.17 6.35
C CYS A 278 -6.84 -2.71 6.32
N LEU A 279 -7.67 -2.31 5.36
CA LEU A 279 -8.11 -0.93 5.19
C LEU A 279 -8.80 -0.40 6.46
N ASN A 280 -9.73 -1.18 7.03
CA ASN A 280 -10.48 -0.73 8.19
C ASN A 280 -9.64 -0.70 9.48
N SER A 281 -8.61 -1.54 9.58
CA SER A 281 -7.61 -1.44 10.67
C SER A 281 -6.75 -0.18 10.52
N LEU A 282 -6.33 0.16 9.29
CA LEU A 282 -5.57 1.38 9.02
C LEU A 282 -6.39 2.64 9.28
N LEU A 283 -7.68 2.65 8.92
CA LEU A 283 -8.57 3.77 9.22
C LEU A 283 -8.88 3.88 10.72
N TYR A 284 -9.06 2.76 11.42
CA TYR A 284 -9.17 2.76 12.89
C TYR A 284 -7.93 3.34 13.55
N ARG A 285 -6.74 3.02 13.02
CA ARG A 285 -5.48 3.60 13.49
C ARG A 285 -5.40 5.08 13.16
N MET A 286 -5.75 5.49 11.94
CA MET A 286 -5.77 6.88 11.51
C MET A 286 -6.69 7.74 12.40
N GLU A 287 -7.89 7.26 12.73
CA GLU A 287 -8.82 7.95 13.64
C GLU A 287 -8.22 8.12 15.05
N GLY A 288 -7.52 7.10 15.56
CA GLY A 288 -6.78 7.19 16.82
C GLY A 288 -5.62 8.18 16.78
N ASP A 289 -4.84 8.16 15.69
CA ASP A 289 -3.72 9.06 15.47
C ASP A 289 -4.21 10.52 15.34
N MET A 290 -5.34 10.75 14.64
CA MET A 290 -5.98 12.06 14.53
C MET A 290 -6.45 12.59 15.90
N ALA A 291 -6.98 11.71 16.75
CA ALA A 291 -7.33 12.09 18.12
C ALA A 291 -6.10 12.51 18.95
N GLU A 292 -4.97 11.81 18.78
CA GLU A 292 -3.70 12.14 19.43
C GLU A 292 -3.16 13.49 18.94
N ILE A 293 -3.11 13.69 17.62
CA ILE A 293 -2.66 14.95 17.00
C ILE A 293 -3.51 16.12 17.49
N ALA A 294 -4.84 15.98 17.50
CA ALA A 294 -5.74 17.00 18.02
C ALA A 294 -5.46 17.33 19.50
N GLY A 295 -5.20 16.31 20.33
CA GLY A 295 -4.80 16.50 21.72
C GLY A 295 -3.49 17.29 21.87
N ILE A 296 -2.46 16.93 21.09
CA ILE A 296 -1.17 17.64 21.05
C ILE A 296 -1.38 19.11 20.67
N LEU A 297 -2.24 19.38 19.68
CA LEU A 297 -2.55 20.72 19.19
C LEU A 297 -3.44 21.54 20.13
N GLY A 298 -3.93 20.97 21.24
CA GLY A 298 -4.82 21.66 22.18
C GLY A 298 -6.24 21.82 21.65
N ARG A 299 -6.71 20.86 20.83
CA ARG A 299 -8.07 20.79 20.26
C ARG A 299 -8.85 19.62 20.88
N PRO A 300 -9.35 19.73 22.12
CA PRO A 300 -9.96 18.61 22.84
C PRO A 300 -11.30 18.15 22.23
N GLU A 301 -12.08 19.06 21.64
CA GLU A 301 -13.35 18.73 20.97
C GLU A 301 -13.12 17.88 19.71
N ASP A 302 -12.13 18.26 18.89
CA ASP A 302 -11.68 17.47 17.75
C ASP A 302 -11.17 16.09 18.21
N SER A 303 -10.37 16.04 19.28
CA SER A 303 -9.86 14.79 19.84
C SER A 303 -11.00 13.85 20.26
N ALA A 304 -12.01 14.37 20.96
CA ALA A 304 -13.18 13.61 21.36
C ALA A 304 -13.99 13.11 20.15
N THR A 305 -14.12 13.93 19.11
CA THR A 305 -14.77 13.56 17.84
C THR A 305 -14.06 12.39 17.18
N TRP A 306 -12.74 12.45 17.04
CA TRP A 306 -11.96 11.37 16.44
C TRP A 306 -11.99 10.08 17.26
N ARG A 307 -12.00 10.16 18.61
CA ARG A 307 -12.20 8.98 19.47
C ARG A 307 -13.58 8.34 19.29
N LYS A 308 -14.61 9.15 19.02
CA LYS A 308 -15.95 8.65 18.72
C LYS A 308 -15.98 7.92 17.37
N GLU A 309 -15.37 8.50 16.32
CA GLU A 309 -15.25 7.84 15.01
C GLU A 309 -14.48 6.52 15.13
N GLN A 310 -13.33 6.54 15.81
CA GLN A 310 -12.53 5.34 16.09
C GLN A 310 -13.36 4.24 16.78
N SER A 311 -14.15 4.62 17.80
CA SER A 311 -15.00 3.69 18.54
C SER A 311 -16.12 3.12 17.67
N ALA A 312 -16.78 3.96 16.86
CA ALA A 312 -17.84 3.54 15.95
C ALA A 312 -17.32 2.55 14.89
N ARG A 313 -16.12 2.78 14.35
CA ARG A 313 -15.47 1.84 13.43
C ARG A 313 -15.15 0.52 14.12
N ARG A 314 -14.53 0.55 15.31
CA ARG A 314 -14.24 -0.65 16.10
C ARG A 314 -15.49 -1.48 16.35
N ASP A 315 -16.59 -0.84 16.75
CA ASP A 315 -17.85 -1.52 17.05
C ASP A 315 -18.44 -2.16 15.78
N SER A 316 -18.33 -1.49 14.63
CA SER A 316 -18.73 -2.02 13.32
C SER A 316 -17.88 -3.20 12.88
N MET A 317 -16.55 -3.12 13.04
CA MET A 317 -15.63 -4.22 12.78
C MET A 317 -15.92 -5.39 13.73
N ARG A 318 -16.17 -5.14 15.01
CA ARG A 318 -16.53 -6.20 15.98
C ARG A 318 -17.84 -6.90 15.60
N LYS A 319 -18.80 -6.17 15.04
CA LYS A 319 -20.07 -6.75 14.59
C LYS A 319 -19.95 -7.60 13.33
N LEU A 320 -19.17 -7.14 12.34
CA LEU A 320 -19.16 -7.72 10.99
C LEU A 320 -17.96 -8.65 10.73
N MET A 321 -16.82 -8.34 11.32
CA MET A 321 -15.52 -8.94 10.99
C MET A 321 -15.02 -9.90 12.08
N PHE A 322 -15.38 -9.66 13.35
CA PHE A 322 -14.86 -10.45 14.47
C PHE A 322 -15.52 -11.83 14.57
N ASP A 323 -14.73 -12.84 14.91
CA ASP A 323 -15.17 -14.18 15.21
C ASP A 323 -14.90 -14.55 16.67
N PRO A 324 -15.92 -14.64 17.54
CA PRO A 324 -15.71 -14.94 18.94
C PRO A 324 -15.15 -16.35 19.19
N ALA A 325 -15.38 -17.29 18.26
CA ALA A 325 -14.90 -18.66 18.39
C ALA A 325 -13.37 -18.75 18.25
N THR A 326 -12.78 -18.01 17.32
CA THR A 326 -11.33 -17.99 17.06
C THR A 326 -10.61 -16.79 17.68
N GLY A 327 -11.34 -15.70 17.94
CA GLY A 327 -10.80 -14.41 18.33
C GLY A 327 -10.28 -13.58 17.14
N LEU A 328 -10.47 -14.04 15.90
CA LEU A 328 -9.94 -13.39 14.70
C LEU A 328 -10.87 -12.28 14.20
N TYR A 329 -10.30 -11.25 13.59
CA TYR A 329 -11.02 -10.39 12.66
C TYR A 329 -10.77 -10.90 11.23
N HIS A 330 -11.77 -10.78 10.37
CA HIS A 330 -11.75 -11.22 8.98
C HIS A 330 -12.22 -10.09 8.06
N ASP A 331 -11.93 -10.19 6.76
CA ASP A 331 -12.63 -9.34 5.78
C ASP A 331 -14.12 -9.69 5.79
N TYR A 332 -14.97 -8.71 5.51
CA TYR A 332 -16.42 -8.92 5.42
C TYR A 332 -16.89 -8.75 3.98
N ASP A 333 -17.35 -9.85 3.37
CA ASP A 333 -18.05 -9.85 2.09
C ASP A 333 -19.50 -9.39 2.32
N PHE A 334 -19.80 -8.14 1.98
CA PHE A 334 -21.12 -7.57 2.19
C PHE A 334 -22.13 -8.02 1.13
N ARG A 335 -21.66 -8.47 -0.04
CA ARG A 335 -22.51 -9.03 -1.10
C ARG A 335 -23.05 -10.40 -0.69
N LYS A 336 -22.17 -11.28 -0.20
CA LYS A 336 -22.51 -12.64 0.28
C LYS A 336 -22.86 -12.66 1.77
N LYS A 337 -22.79 -11.51 2.46
CA LYS A 337 -23.08 -11.30 3.89
C LYS A 337 -22.34 -12.27 4.82
N ARG A 338 -21.06 -12.52 4.54
CA ARG A 338 -20.24 -13.49 5.27
C ARG A 338 -18.82 -12.98 5.48
N ARG A 339 -18.14 -13.53 6.49
CA ARG A 339 -16.71 -13.31 6.74
C ARG A 339 -15.87 -14.14 5.77
N ASN A 340 -14.81 -13.57 5.22
CA ASN A 340 -13.79 -14.31 4.49
C ASN A 340 -12.77 -14.87 5.49
N THR A 341 -12.90 -16.16 5.81
CA THR A 341 -12.11 -16.82 6.87
C THR A 341 -10.79 -17.41 6.37
N ALA A 342 -10.42 -17.20 5.11
CA ALA A 342 -9.13 -17.64 4.58
C ALA A 342 -7.98 -16.92 5.32
N PRO A 343 -6.95 -17.64 5.82
CA PRO A 343 -5.81 -17.01 6.46
C PRO A 343 -5.06 -16.07 5.50
N PHE A 344 -4.97 -14.80 5.89
CA PHE A 344 -4.27 -13.75 5.16
C PHE A 344 -3.47 -12.88 6.14
N ALA A 345 -2.24 -12.53 5.79
CA ALA A 345 -1.31 -11.86 6.70
C ALA A 345 -1.74 -10.42 7.06
N THR A 346 -2.76 -9.87 6.39
CA THR A 346 -3.36 -8.60 6.82
C THR A 346 -4.01 -8.66 8.19
N PHE A 347 -4.26 -9.86 8.74
CA PHE A 347 -4.59 -10.03 10.15
C PHE A 347 -3.70 -9.20 11.08
N PHE A 348 -2.39 -9.18 10.81
CA PHE A 348 -1.43 -8.48 11.66
C PHE A 348 -1.62 -6.95 11.66
N HIS A 349 -2.36 -6.39 10.69
CA HIS A 349 -2.78 -4.99 10.74
C HIS A 349 -3.71 -4.73 11.94
N ALA A 350 -4.56 -5.69 12.32
CA ALA A 350 -5.46 -5.54 13.47
C ALA A 350 -4.69 -5.47 14.80
N LEU A 351 -3.63 -6.28 14.94
CA LEU A 351 -2.72 -6.19 16.08
C LEU A 351 -1.98 -4.84 16.05
N TRP A 352 -1.35 -4.49 14.93
CA TRP A 352 -0.59 -3.24 14.75
C TRP A 352 -1.44 -1.97 15.00
N ALA A 353 -2.70 -1.99 14.56
CA ALA A 353 -3.64 -0.88 14.72
C ALA A 353 -4.15 -0.73 16.16
N GLY A 354 -4.03 -1.76 17.01
CA GLY A 354 -4.53 -1.75 18.38
C GLY A 354 -6.01 -2.10 18.52
N LEU A 355 -6.56 -2.93 17.62
CA LEU A 355 -7.97 -3.36 17.72
C LEU A 355 -8.23 -4.28 18.92
N TYR A 356 -7.18 -4.88 19.48
CA TYR A 356 -7.25 -5.74 20.65
C TYR A 356 -6.86 -5.04 21.95
N ASP A 357 -6.56 -3.74 21.91
CA ASP A 357 -6.16 -3.00 23.11
C ASP A 357 -7.23 -3.17 24.22
N GLY A 358 -6.82 -3.69 25.38
CA GLY A 358 -7.71 -4.07 26.48
C GLY A 358 -8.14 -5.55 26.55
N ASP A 359 -7.79 -6.38 25.56
CA ASP A 359 -8.08 -7.82 25.54
C ASP A 359 -6.92 -8.65 24.93
N MET A 360 -5.80 -8.71 25.65
CA MET A 360 -4.60 -9.41 25.19
C MET A 360 -4.76 -10.95 25.17
N ALA A 361 -5.71 -11.51 25.92
CA ALA A 361 -5.98 -12.94 25.89
C ALA A 361 -6.57 -13.36 24.54
N THR A 362 -7.54 -12.58 24.02
CA THR A 362 -8.07 -12.78 22.66
C THR A 362 -6.99 -12.50 21.61
N ALA A 363 -6.18 -11.45 21.79
CA ALA A 363 -5.06 -11.15 20.88
C ALA A 363 -4.07 -12.33 20.77
N ARG A 364 -3.74 -12.96 21.90
CA ARG A 364 -2.83 -14.12 21.96
C ARG A 364 -3.41 -15.29 21.19
N LYS A 365 -4.66 -15.69 21.48
CA LYS A 365 -5.34 -16.78 20.78
C LYS A 365 -5.40 -16.56 19.27
N ALA A 366 -5.72 -15.33 18.86
CA ALA A 366 -5.78 -14.91 17.47
C ALA A 366 -4.40 -15.00 16.78
N ALA A 367 -3.35 -14.48 17.46
CA ALA A 367 -1.97 -14.55 16.98
C ALA A 367 -1.49 -15.99 16.83
N ASP A 368 -1.72 -16.86 17.81
CA ASP A 368 -1.30 -18.27 17.76
C ASP A 368 -1.96 -19.01 16.58
N THR A 369 -3.25 -18.73 16.34
CA THR A 369 -3.99 -19.30 15.20
C THR A 369 -3.38 -18.87 13.87
N MET A 370 -3.06 -17.59 13.72
CA MET A 370 -2.51 -17.05 12.46
C MET A 370 -1.04 -17.42 12.24
N LEU A 371 -0.24 -17.48 13.30
CA LEU A 371 1.13 -17.99 13.23
C LEU A 371 1.12 -19.46 12.81
N SER A 372 0.24 -20.28 13.38
CA SER A 372 0.10 -21.68 12.96
C SER A 372 -0.28 -21.85 11.48
N ALA A 373 -0.97 -20.87 10.89
CA ALA A 373 -1.43 -20.94 9.50
C ALA A 373 -0.44 -20.35 8.48
N LEU A 374 0.31 -19.31 8.87
CA LEU A 374 1.09 -18.50 7.92
C LEU A 374 2.60 -18.47 8.20
N GLU A 375 3.03 -18.89 9.38
CA GLU A 375 4.46 -18.92 9.69
C GLU A 375 5.17 -20.05 8.95
N THR A 376 6.22 -19.71 8.23
CA THR A 376 7.08 -20.62 7.48
C THR A 376 8.51 -20.59 8.06
N PRO A 377 9.45 -21.42 7.58
CA PRO A 377 10.82 -21.40 8.08
C PRO A 377 11.51 -20.03 7.93
N TYR A 378 11.15 -19.24 6.92
CA TYR A 378 11.82 -17.98 6.58
C TYR A 378 10.96 -16.71 6.73
N GLY A 379 9.80 -16.79 7.40
CA GLY A 379 8.98 -15.62 7.70
C GLY A 379 7.48 -15.93 7.75
N ILE A 380 6.67 -14.96 7.37
CA ILE A 380 5.21 -15.08 7.24
C ILE A 380 4.85 -15.12 5.77
N ALA A 381 4.14 -16.17 5.34
CA ALA A 381 3.52 -16.22 4.02
C ALA A 381 2.35 -15.24 3.94
N THR A 382 2.15 -14.66 2.75
CA THR A 382 1.08 -13.67 2.53
C THR A 382 -0.32 -14.25 2.79
N SER A 383 -0.53 -15.48 2.36
CA SER A 383 -1.76 -16.25 2.55
C SER A 383 -1.42 -17.73 2.73
N ALA A 384 -2.42 -18.53 3.10
CA ALA A 384 -2.33 -20.00 3.05
C ALA A 384 -2.72 -20.58 1.68
N GLN A 385 -3.11 -19.74 0.71
CA GLN A 385 -3.67 -20.16 -0.57
C GLN A 385 -2.59 -20.27 -1.65
N VAL A 386 -2.59 -21.36 -2.41
CA VAL A 386 -1.73 -21.53 -3.60
C VAL A 386 -2.51 -21.10 -4.84
N SER A 387 -2.63 -19.79 -5.08
CA SER A 387 -3.38 -19.25 -6.23
C SER A 387 -2.53 -19.09 -7.50
N GLY A 388 -1.21 -19.11 -7.35
CA GLY A 388 -0.27 -18.70 -8.40
C GLY A 388 -0.10 -17.18 -8.53
N SER A 389 -0.71 -16.38 -7.65
CA SER A 389 -0.55 -14.92 -7.62
C SER A 389 0.64 -14.51 -6.74
N GLN A 390 1.18 -13.31 -6.96
CA GLN A 390 2.37 -12.86 -6.23
C GLN A 390 2.10 -12.49 -4.76
N TRP A 391 0.87 -12.10 -4.41
CA TRP A 391 0.45 -11.83 -3.03
C TRP A 391 -0.30 -13.03 -2.43
N ASP A 392 0.34 -14.20 -2.49
CA ASP A 392 -0.15 -15.46 -1.93
C ASP A 392 1.01 -16.41 -1.59
N TYR A 393 0.70 -17.56 -0.99
CA TYR A 393 1.68 -18.62 -0.77
C TYR A 393 2.42 -18.99 -2.08
N PRO A 394 3.75 -19.16 -2.08
CA PRO A 394 4.68 -19.20 -0.93
C PRO A 394 5.39 -17.87 -0.64
N TYR A 395 4.88 -16.75 -1.17
CA TYR A 395 5.59 -15.48 -1.10
C TYR A 395 5.32 -14.75 0.20
N GLY A 396 6.38 -14.21 0.79
CA GLY A 396 6.33 -13.25 1.88
C GLY A 396 6.86 -11.90 1.40
N TRP A 397 6.18 -10.85 1.84
CA TRP A 397 6.48 -9.48 1.47
C TRP A 397 6.96 -8.69 2.68
N PRO A 398 8.01 -7.85 2.55
CA PRO A 398 8.55 -7.07 3.67
C PRO A 398 7.49 -6.27 4.45
N PRO A 399 6.52 -5.57 3.82
CA PRO A 399 5.43 -4.92 4.55
C PRO A 399 4.69 -5.83 5.54
N LEU A 400 4.38 -7.05 5.12
CA LEU A 400 3.63 -8.01 5.93
C LEU A 400 4.48 -8.62 7.05
N GLN A 401 5.79 -8.72 6.85
CA GLN A 401 6.71 -9.08 7.94
C GLN A 401 6.72 -7.99 9.01
N TYR A 402 6.78 -6.71 8.60
CA TYR A 402 6.72 -5.57 9.52
C TYR A 402 5.45 -5.60 10.35
N PHE A 403 4.27 -5.67 9.71
CA PHE A 403 3.01 -5.72 10.45
C PHE A 403 2.96 -6.91 11.42
N ALA A 404 3.52 -8.06 11.02
CA ALA A 404 3.60 -9.23 11.89
C ALA A 404 4.45 -8.97 13.14
N PHE A 405 5.74 -8.67 13.00
CA PHE A 405 6.60 -8.52 14.18
C PHE A 405 6.22 -7.29 15.01
N GLU A 406 5.81 -6.17 14.37
CA GLU A 406 5.46 -4.94 15.09
C GLU A 406 4.10 -5.07 15.77
N GLY A 407 3.12 -5.71 15.13
CA GLY A 407 1.83 -6.01 15.72
C GLY A 407 1.95 -6.94 16.93
N LEU A 408 2.75 -8.01 16.81
CA LEU A 408 3.07 -8.90 17.93
C LEU A 408 3.78 -8.14 19.06
N ARG A 409 4.77 -7.30 18.74
CA ARG A 409 5.51 -6.50 19.73
C ARG A 409 4.58 -5.53 20.47
N ARG A 410 3.66 -4.86 19.77
CA ARG A 410 2.65 -3.97 20.37
C ARG A 410 1.81 -4.72 21.42
N CYS A 411 1.42 -5.96 21.14
CA CYS A 411 0.65 -6.79 22.07
C CYS A 411 1.49 -7.39 23.21
N GLY A 412 2.78 -7.06 23.32
CA GLY A 412 3.69 -7.63 24.33
C GLY A 412 4.15 -9.06 24.02
N PHE A 413 3.92 -9.55 22.81
CA PHE A 413 4.31 -10.89 22.35
C PHE A 413 5.76 -10.89 21.85
N THR A 414 6.67 -10.45 22.73
CA THR A 414 8.05 -10.09 22.40
C THR A 414 8.84 -11.25 21.78
N ASP A 415 8.70 -12.47 22.29
CA ASP A 415 9.44 -13.62 21.79
C ASP A 415 9.02 -13.99 20.36
N ASP A 416 7.72 -13.93 20.06
CA ASP A 416 7.20 -14.16 18.71
C ASP A 416 7.64 -13.04 17.76
N ALA A 417 7.57 -11.78 18.21
CA ALA A 417 8.03 -10.63 17.44
C ALA A 417 9.51 -10.77 17.04
N LYS A 418 10.38 -11.08 18.01
CA LYS A 418 11.82 -11.31 17.78
C LYS A 418 12.07 -12.49 16.85
N ARG A 419 11.33 -13.59 17.03
CA ARG A 419 11.44 -14.78 16.19
C ARG A 419 11.07 -14.49 14.74
N ILE A 420 9.97 -13.79 14.48
CA ILE A 420 9.54 -13.42 13.13
C ILE A 420 10.50 -12.40 12.49
N ALA A 421 10.91 -11.37 13.24
CA ALA A 421 11.91 -10.40 12.78
C ALA A 421 13.22 -11.08 12.39
N LYS A 422 13.73 -11.99 13.23
CA LYS A 422 14.95 -12.73 12.96
C LYS A 422 14.84 -13.63 11.73
N LYS A 423 13.73 -14.35 11.55
CA LYS A 423 13.50 -15.18 10.35
C LYS A 423 13.61 -14.36 9.07
N TYR A 424 12.98 -13.17 9.05
CA TYR A 424 13.05 -12.27 7.91
C TYR A 424 14.47 -11.72 7.68
N MET A 425 15.18 -11.32 8.75
CA MET A 425 16.57 -10.85 8.65
C MET A 425 17.49 -11.95 8.10
N ASP A 426 17.39 -13.17 8.62
CA ASP A 426 18.20 -14.31 8.18
C ASP A 426 17.93 -14.67 6.71
N LEU A 427 16.66 -14.60 6.27
CA LEU A 427 16.25 -14.78 4.87
C LEU A 427 16.92 -13.75 3.96
N ALA A 428 16.76 -12.47 4.26
CA ALA A 428 17.30 -11.40 3.43
C ALA A 428 18.84 -11.41 3.42
N ALA A 429 19.48 -11.71 4.56
CA ALA A 429 20.93 -11.85 4.65
C ALA A 429 21.45 -13.00 3.78
N ARG A 430 20.76 -14.16 3.80
CA ARG A 430 21.04 -15.29 2.92
C ARG A 430 20.93 -14.90 1.44
N VAL A 431 19.82 -14.28 1.04
CA VAL A 431 19.64 -13.87 -0.36
C VAL A 431 20.68 -12.83 -0.77
N TYR A 432 21.01 -11.88 0.09
CA TYR A 432 22.01 -10.88 -0.21
C TYR A 432 23.40 -11.51 -0.38
N HIS A 433 23.77 -12.47 0.46
CA HIS A 433 25.00 -13.24 0.31
C HIS A 433 25.05 -13.99 -1.03
N ASP A 434 23.93 -14.57 -1.47
CA ASP A 434 23.88 -15.40 -2.68
C ASP A 434 23.75 -14.58 -3.98
N LYS A 435 23.14 -13.39 -3.91
CA LYS A 435 22.76 -12.58 -5.09
C LYS A 435 23.39 -11.20 -5.14
N GLY A 436 23.99 -10.72 -4.05
CA GLY A 436 24.54 -9.37 -3.92
C GLY A 436 23.48 -8.25 -3.92
N ALA A 437 22.21 -8.56 -3.69
CA ALA A 437 21.11 -7.61 -3.81
C ALA A 437 19.91 -7.92 -2.89
N LEU A 438 19.17 -6.88 -2.50
CA LEU A 438 17.85 -6.96 -1.88
C LEU A 438 16.76 -6.82 -2.94
N PHE A 439 15.67 -7.55 -2.78
CA PHE A 439 14.60 -7.67 -3.77
C PHE A 439 13.23 -7.27 -3.20
N GLU A 440 12.28 -7.06 -4.09
CA GLU A 440 10.88 -6.70 -3.79
C GLU A 440 10.19 -7.72 -2.86
N LYS A 441 10.32 -9.02 -3.14
CA LYS A 441 9.62 -10.12 -2.44
C LYS A 441 10.45 -11.39 -2.37
N TYR A 442 10.04 -12.33 -1.51
CA TYR A 442 10.80 -13.54 -1.21
C TYR A 442 9.92 -14.78 -1.14
N ASN A 443 10.46 -15.93 -1.52
CA ASN A 443 9.86 -17.23 -1.24
C ASN A 443 10.20 -17.63 0.20
N VAL A 444 9.22 -17.51 1.11
CA VAL A 444 9.44 -17.74 2.54
C VAL A 444 9.38 -19.22 2.92
N GLU A 445 9.03 -20.11 1.99
CA GLU A 445 9.14 -21.56 2.19
C GLU A 445 10.57 -22.03 1.90
N LYS A 446 11.13 -21.58 0.77
CA LYS A 446 12.43 -22.05 0.25
C LYS A 446 13.63 -21.21 0.69
N GLY A 447 13.38 -20.01 1.18
CA GLY A 447 14.44 -19.11 1.67
C GLY A 447 15.24 -18.45 0.56
N ASN A 448 14.59 -18.08 -0.55
CA ASN A 448 15.23 -17.47 -1.72
C ASN A 448 14.38 -16.32 -2.30
N ALA A 449 14.88 -15.66 -3.35
CA ALA A 449 14.19 -14.58 -4.07
C ALA A 449 13.64 -15.03 -5.45
N GLU A 450 13.46 -16.33 -5.66
CA GLU A 450 12.91 -16.87 -6.90
C GLU A 450 11.40 -16.64 -6.97
N VAL A 451 10.95 -16.19 -8.14
CA VAL A 451 9.54 -15.90 -8.41
C VAL A 451 9.09 -16.72 -9.61
N SER A 452 8.04 -17.49 -9.42
CA SER A 452 7.30 -18.22 -10.44
C SER A 452 5.82 -18.00 -10.18
N VAL A 453 5.21 -17.07 -10.92
CA VAL A 453 3.81 -16.69 -10.76
C VAL A 453 3.03 -16.97 -12.04
N ILE A 454 1.76 -17.34 -11.88
CA ILE A 454 0.78 -17.41 -12.96
C ILE A 454 0.19 -16.01 -13.19
N ASN A 455 -0.10 -15.28 -12.10
CA ASN A 455 -0.64 -13.93 -12.15
C ASN A 455 0.30 -12.95 -11.42
N GLY A 456 0.73 -11.89 -12.09
CA GLY A 456 1.65 -10.88 -11.56
C GLY A 456 3.03 -10.87 -12.24
N TYR A 457 4.00 -10.20 -11.63
CA TYR A 457 5.32 -10.01 -12.23
C TYR A 457 6.23 -11.22 -12.04
N ASN A 458 6.68 -11.81 -13.15
CA ASN A 458 7.69 -12.88 -13.18
C ASN A 458 9.12 -12.38 -12.94
N ILE A 459 9.33 -11.08 -12.84
CA ILE A 459 10.63 -10.47 -12.56
C ILE A 459 10.62 -9.93 -11.14
N ASN A 460 11.58 -10.36 -10.33
CA ASN A 460 11.82 -9.80 -9.01
C ASN A 460 12.79 -8.63 -9.13
N VAL A 461 12.40 -7.45 -8.63
CA VAL A 461 13.06 -6.19 -8.96
C VAL A 461 14.07 -5.79 -7.88
N SER A 462 15.19 -5.21 -8.31
CA SER A 462 16.20 -4.56 -7.47
C SER A 462 16.83 -3.41 -8.25
N GLU A 463 17.14 -2.29 -7.60
CA GLU A 463 17.90 -1.18 -8.17
C GLU A 463 19.09 -0.86 -7.29
N ASN A 464 20.27 -0.74 -7.92
CA ASN A 464 21.52 -0.46 -7.21
C ASN A 464 21.81 -1.46 -6.05
N GLY A 465 21.31 -2.69 -6.18
CA GLY A 465 21.44 -3.75 -5.18
C GLY A 465 20.44 -3.67 -4.02
N THR A 466 19.42 -2.81 -4.08
CA THR A 466 18.44 -2.64 -3.01
C THR A 466 17.00 -2.54 -3.51
N PHE A 467 16.05 -2.64 -2.57
CA PHE A 467 14.63 -2.35 -2.76
C PHE A 467 14.11 -1.66 -1.49
N LEU A 468 13.33 -0.57 -1.66
CA LEU A 468 13.07 0.41 -0.60
C LEU A 468 12.46 -0.18 0.67
N TRP A 469 11.31 -0.85 0.56
CA TRP A 469 10.66 -1.42 1.74
C TRP A 469 11.49 -2.55 2.35
N THR A 470 12.38 -3.19 1.60
CA THR A 470 13.10 -4.38 2.05
C THR A 470 14.19 -3.92 2.99
N ALA A 471 14.97 -2.93 2.55
CA ALA A 471 15.95 -2.28 3.39
C ALA A 471 15.30 -1.59 4.61
N ALA A 472 14.18 -0.89 4.43
CA ALA A 472 13.50 -0.20 5.53
C ALA A 472 12.97 -1.19 6.59
N VAL A 473 12.34 -2.28 6.17
CA VAL A 473 11.83 -3.31 7.09
C VAL A 473 12.98 -4.07 7.75
N LEU A 474 14.11 -4.27 7.09
CA LEU A 474 15.32 -4.83 7.73
C LEU A 474 15.85 -3.92 8.84
N LYS A 475 15.90 -2.60 8.62
CA LYS A 475 16.26 -1.64 9.66
C LYS A 475 15.32 -1.72 10.86
N LEU A 476 14.01 -1.83 10.61
CA LEU A 476 12.98 -1.95 11.65
C LEU A 476 13.05 -3.28 12.40
N ALA A 477 13.29 -4.39 11.70
CA ALA A 477 13.46 -5.71 12.31
C ALA A 477 14.68 -5.73 13.25
N GLY A 478 15.77 -5.05 12.89
CA GLY A 478 16.95 -4.89 13.74
C GLY A 478 16.71 -4.07 15.01
N ASP A 479 15.65 -3.25 15.08
CA ASP A 479 15.27 -2.54 16.30
C ASP A 479 14.42 -3.43 17.25
N VAL A 480 13.93 -4.58 16.77
CA VAL A 480 13.13 -5.54 17.55
C VAL A 480 14.01 -6.63 18.18
N VAL A 481 15.02 -7.10 17.45
CA VAL A 481 15.96 -8.16 17.88
C VAL A 481 17.00 -7.59 18.82
#